data_AF-A0A2P2K8I0-F1
#
_entry.id   AF-A0A2P2K8I0-F1
#
_cell.length_a   1.000
_cell.length_b   1.000
_cell.length_c   1.000
_cell.angle_alpha   90.00
_cell.angle_beta   90.00
_cell.angle_gamma   90.00
#
_symmetry.space_group_name_H-M   'P 1'
#
loop_
_entity.id
_entity.type
_entity.pdbx_description
1 polymer ?
#
loop_
_entity_poly.entity_id
_entity_poly.type
_entity_poly.pdbx_seq_one_letter_code
_entity_poly.pdbx_strand_id
1 'polypeptide(L)' 'MDDAPVEGVELNKDIEVAPALISVHPNQDSVAVAVGSDLRVFDLR' A
#
# COMPACT_ATOMS: atom_id res chain seq x y z
N MET A 1 -17.64 -35.10 22.37
CA MET A 1 -16.90 -34.90 21.12
C MET A 1 -16.41 -33.47 21.17
N ASP A 2 -15.12 -33.32 21.37
CA ASP A 2 -14.41 -32.06 21.43
C ASP A 2 -14.44 -31.43 20.02
N ASP A 3 -15.29 -30.42 19.83
CA ASP A 3 -15.28 -29.61 18.62
C ASP A 3 -14.16 -28.57 18.78
N ALA A 4 -12.98 -28.91 18.28
CA ALA A 4 -11.86 -27.99 18.20
C ALA A 4 -12.22 -26.82 17.27
N PRO A 5 -11.92 -25.55 17.61
CA PRO A 5 -12.12 -24.46 16.68
C PRO A 5 -11.14 -24.64 15.52
N VAL A 6 -11.68 -24.70 14.30
CA VAL A 6 -10.89 -24.71 13.07
C VAL A 6 -10.14 -23.38 12.95
N GLU A 7 -8.94 -23.36 13.49
CA GLU A 7 -7.96 -22.32 13.28
C GLU A 7 -7.36 -22.51 11.89
N GLY A 8 -7.42 -21.46 11.06
CA GLY A 8 -6.62 -21.40 9.84
C GLY A 8 -7.41 -21.60 8.54
N VAL A 9 -8.16 -20.58 8.15
CA VAL A 9 -8.01 -20.02 6.80
C VAL A 9 -8.30 -18.52 6.91
N GLU A 10 -7.27 -17.73 7.23
CA GLU A 10 -7.31 -16.30 6.89
C GLU A 10 -7.23 -16.22 5.35
N LEU A 11 -8.38 -16.45 4.70
CA LEU A 11 -8.57 -16.17 3.29
C LEU A 11 -8.12 -14.73 3.10
N ASN A 12 -7.05 -14.56 2.32
CA ASN A 12 -6.54 -13.27 1.89
C ASN A 12 -7.73 -12.34 1.65
N LYS A 13 -7.99 -11.43 2.60
CA LYS A 13 -8.93 -10.35 2.39
C LYS A 13 -8.49 -9.73 1.09
N ASP A 14 -9.35 -9.67 0.09
CA ASP A 14 -9.11 -8.95 -1.14
C ASP A 14 -8.71 -7.51 -0.76
N ILE A 15 -7.41 -7.27 -0.62
CA ILE A 15 -6.88 -5.95 -0.36
C ILE A 15 -7.07 -5.24 -1.68
N GLU A 16 -8.09 -4.38 -1.74
CA GLU A 16 -8.29 -3.49 -2.88
C GLU A 16 -7.11 -2.53 -2.92
N VAL A 17 -6.11 -2.86 -3.75
CA VAL A 17 -4.92 -2.02 -3.95
C VAL A 17 -5.24 -1.02 -5.05
N ALA A 18 -5.26 0.26 -4.70
CA ALA A 18 -5.31 1.33 -5.69
C ALA A 18 -3.97 1.45 -6.43
N PRO A 19 -3.97 1.70 -7.75
CA PRO A 19 -2.75 1.91 -8.51
C PRO A 19 -1.98 3.13 -7.98
N ALA A 20 -0.65 3.06 -8.09
CA ALA A 20 0.24 4.14 -7.67
C ALA A 20 1.05 4.70 -8.85
N LEU A 21 1.22 6.02 -8.86
CA LEU A 21 2.14 6.73 -9.75
C LEU A 21 3.23 7.39 -8.91
N ILE A 22 4.49 7.19 -9.31
CA ILE A 22 5.65 7.74 -8.62
C ILE A 22 6.41 8.63 -9.62
N SER A 23 6.70 9.86 -9.20
CA SER A 23 7.57 10.78 -9.93
C SER A 23 8.72 11.22 -9.04
N VAL A 24 9.93 11.10 -9.55
CA VAL A 24 11.16 11.52 -8.87
C VAL A 24 11.58 12.85 -9.46
N HIS A 25 11.82 13.86 -8.60
CA HIS A 25 12.31 15.14 -9.07
C HIS A 25 13.70 14.95 -9.74
N PRO A 26 14.03 15.64 -10.84
CA PRO A 26 15.28 15.42 -11.58
C PRO A 26 16.54 15.56 -10.74
N ASN A 27 16.51 16.41 -9.71
CA ASN A 27 17.62 16.60 -8.77
C ASN A 27 17.65 15.58 -7.63
N GLN A 28 16.74 14.60 -7.62
CA GLN A 28 16.62 13.51 -6.64
C GLN A 28 16.42 13.96 -5.19
N ASP A 29 15.94 15.18 -5.00
CA ASP A 29 15.72 15.81 -3.70
C ASP A 29 14.28 15.68 -3.19
N SER A 30 13.36 15.17 -4.01
CA SER A 30 11.97 14.92 -3.60
C SER A 30 11.30 13.86 -4.47
N VAL A 31 10.25 13.24 -3.90
CA VAL A 31 9.41 12.23 -4.57
C VAL A 31 7.94 12.57 -4.38
N ALA A 32 7.19 12.59 -5.48
CA ALA A 32 5.74 12.69 -5.48
C ALA A 32 5.12 11.30 -5.70
N VAL A 33 4.21 10.90 -4.81
CA VAL A 33 3.50 9.62 -4.85
C VAL A 33 2.01 9.89 -4.89
N ALA A 34 1.33 9.43 -5.94
CA ALA A 34 -0.11 9.41 -6.03
C ALA A 34 -0.62 7.96 -5.83
N VAL A 35 -1.57 7.75 -4.93
CA VAL A 35 -2.27 6.46 -4.73
C VAL A 35 -3.76 6.72 -4.85
N GLY A 36 -4.38 6.27 -5.95
CA GLY A 36 -5.74 6.70 -6.28
C GLY A 36 -5.81 8.23 -6.45
N SER A 37 -6.66 8.90 -5.66
CA SER A 37 -6.80 10.37 -5.65
C SER A 37 -5.93 11.08 -4.60
N ASP A 38 -5.24 10.34 -3.74
CA ASP A 38 -4.38 10.89 -2.71
C ASP A 38 -2.98 11.18 -3.27
N LEU A 39 -2.48 12.40 -3.08
CA LEU A 39 -1.16 12.83 -3.52
C LEU A 39 -0.32 13.26 -2.30
N ARG A 40 0.86 12.66 -2.16
CA ARG A 40 1.85 13.01 -1.13
C ARG A 40 3.17 13.39 -1.78
N VAL A 41 3.84 14.38 -1.22
CA VAL A 41 5.19 14.80 -1.62
C VAL A 41 6.12 14.60 -0.44
N PHE A 42 7.23 13.90 -0.69
CA PHE A 42 8.27 13.63 0.30
C PHE A 42 9.53 14.40 -0.08
N ASP A 43 10.01 15.22 0.85
CA ASP A 43 11.35 15.82 0.79
C ASP A 43 12.39 14.75 1.20
N LEU A 44 13.47 14.63 0.44
CA LEU A 44 14.54 13.65 0.67
C LEU A 44 15.84 14.28 1.20
N ARG A 45 15.83 15.57 1.53
CA ARG A 45 17.00 16.30 2.05
C ARG A 45 17.19 16.11 3.56
#